data_AF-A0AA37WH68-F1
#
_entry.id   AF-A0AA37WH68-F1
#
_cell.length_a   1.000
_cell.length_b   1.000
_cell.length_c   1.000
_cell.angle_alpha   90.00
_cell.angle_beta   90.00
_cell.angle_gamma   90.00
#
_symmetry.space_group_name_H-M   'P 1'
#
loop_
_entity.id
_entity.type
_entity.pdbx_description
1 polymer ?
#
loop_
_entity_poly.entity_id
_entity_poly.type
_entity_poly.pdbx_seq_one_letter_code
_entity_poly.pdbx_strand_id
1 'polypeptide(L)'
;MNKSGVTLLVIATLIMGFTAIAHLSCIYFGPQCYSAQMAPPVIVESAKAKTLLAPLGTIFVSSIFLVLSAYALSGAGIVRKLPLLKLIVYGVGTLCIIRGILPLQLWLRHQEEVSKFVLVVGVAWLIVGLCFIVGFRVASTKRV
;
A
#
# COMPACT_ATOMS: atom_id res chain seq x y z
N MET A 1 -13.57 -15.88 15.28
CA MET A 1 -12.47 -15.20 14.56
C MET A 1 -11.31 -14.96 15.52
N ASN A 2 -10.05 -15.23 15.14
CA ASN A 2 -8.91 -14.99 16.04
C ASN A 2 -8.64 -13.47 16.13
N LYS A 3 -8.66 -12.91 17.35
CA LYS A 3 -8.47 -11.48 17.59
C LYS A 3 -7.18 -10.96 16.96
N SER A 4 -6.07 -11.71 17.07
CA SER A 4 -4.78 -11.29 16.51
C SER A 4 -4.81 -11.15 14.98
N GLY A 5 -5.48 -12.07 14.27
CA GLY A 5 -5.60 -12.00 12.80
C GLY A 5 -6.43 -10.82 12.34
N VAL A 6 -7.50 -10.51 13.07
CA VAL A 6 -8.35 -9.33 12.84
C VAL A 6 -7.54 -8.05 13.05
N THR A 7 -6.79 -7.95 14.16
CA THR A 7 -5.95 -6.79 14.45
C THR A 7 -4.93 -6.53 13.34
N LEU A 8 -4.25 -7.57 12.82
CA LEU A 8 -3.30 -7.42 11.72
C LEU A 8 -3.94 -6.86 10.44
N LEU A 9 -5.14 -7.34 10.09
CA LEU A 9 -5.87 -6.85 8.92
C LEU A 9 -6.41 -5.43 9.12
N VAL A 10 -6.79 -5.06 10.35
CA VAL A 10 -7.19 -3.69 10.69
C VAL A 10 -5.99 -2.74 10.58
N ILE A 11 -4.81 -3.14 11.07
CA ILE A 11 -3.57 -2.36 10.89
C ILE A 11 -3.27 -2.17 9.40
N ALA A 12 -3.35 -3.23 8.59
CA ALA A 12 -3.16 -3.14 7.15
C ALA A 12 -4.20 -2.21 6.48
N THR A 13 -5.46 -2.27 6.92
CA THR A 13 -6.54 -1.37 6.47
C THR A 13 -6.18 0.10 6.71
N LEU A 14 -5.74 0.42 7.92
CA LEU A 14 -5.38 1.79 8.32
C LEU A 14 -4.19 2.30 7.52
N ILE A 15 -3.18 1.47 7.31
CA ILE A 15 -1.99 1.86 6.52
C ILE A 15 -2.37 2.09 5.05
N MET A 16 -3.20 1.23 4.46
CA MET A 16 -3.71 1.42 3.09
C MET A 16 -4.55 2.70 2.97
N GLY A 17 -5.43 2.96 3.94
CA GLY A 17 -6.24 4.17 3.98
C GLY A 17 -5.39 5.43 4.11
N PHE A 18 -4.41 5.42 5.02
CA PHE A 18 -3.47 6.52 5.18
C PHE A 18 -2.65 6.76 3.90
N THR A 19 -2.21 5.69 3.24
CA THR A 19 -1.49 5.77 1.96
C THR A 19 -2.35 6.42 0.87
N ALA A 20 -3.65 6.06 0.78
CA ALA A 20 -4.57 6.68 -0.17
C ALA A 20 -4.74 8.17 0.10
N ILE A 21 -4.90 8.56 1.37
CA ILE A 21 -5.01 9.98 1.77
C ILE A 21 -3.72 10.73 1.46
N ALA A 22 -2.55 10.15 1.73
CA ALA A 22 -1.26 10.73 1.43
C ALA A 22 -1.06 10.97 -0.08
N HIS A 23 -1.58 10.09 -0.93
CA HIS A 23 -1.57 10.32 -2.38
C HIS A 23 -2.52 11.44 -2.77
N LEU A 24 -3.78 11.40 -2.31
CA LEU A 24 -4.77 12.45 -2.60
C LEU A 24 -4.30 13.85 -2.15
N SER A 25 -3.56 13.94 -1.05
CA SER A 25 -3.03 15.23 -0.56
C SER A 25 -2.07 15.89 -1.55
N CYS A 26 -1.42 15.13 -2.44
CA CYS A 26 -0.57 15.70 -3.50
C CYS A 26 -1.33 16.48 -4.56
N ILE A 27 -2.64 16.26 -4.70
CA ILE A 27 -3.49 17.12 -5.55
C ILE A 27 -3.55 18.54 -4.95
N TYR A 28 -3.54 18.65 -3.62
CA TYR A 28 -3.59 19.93 -2.91
C TYR A 28 -2.20 20.58 -2.75
N PHE A 29 -1.18 19.81 -2.33
CA PHE A 29 0.18 20.31 -2.10
C PHE A 29 1.02 20.47 -3.39
N GLY A 30 0.55 19.94 -4.51
CA GLY A 30 1.17 20.14 -5.82
C GLY A 30 2.48 19.35 -6.03
N PRO A 31 3.35 19.80 -6.97
CA PRO A 31 4.50 19.03 -7.49
C PRO A 31 5.49 18.55 -6.42
N GLN A 32 5.68 19.32 -5.34
CA GLN A 32 6.62 18.98 -4.27
C GLN A 32 6.19 17.69 -3.55
N CYS A 33 4.89 17.47 -3.38
CA CYS A 33 4.35 16.26 -2.78
C CYS A 33 4.59 15.03 -3.68
N TYR A 34 4.44 15.18 -5.01
CA TYR A 34 4.75 14.12 -5.97
C TYR A 34 6.24 13.75 -5.91
N SER A 35 7.14 14.74 -5.87
CA SER A 35 8.57 14.48 -5.71
C SER A 35 8.92 13.82 -4.38
N ALA A 36 8.28 14.23 -3.28
CA ALA A 36 8.48 13.64 -1.96
C ALA A 36 8.02 12.17 -1.90
N GLN A 37 6.95 11.83 -2.61
CA GLN A 37 6.51 10.44 -2.79
C GLN A 37 7.30 9.67 -3.86
N MET A 38 8.36 10.27 -4.41
CA MET A 38 9.23 9.68 -5.43
C MET A 38 8.44 9.25 -6.67
N ALA A 39 7.45 10.06 -7.06
CA ALA A 39 6.72 9.84 -8.29
C ALA A 39 7.67 9.96 -9.49
N PRO A 40 7.40 9.23 -10.59
CA PRO A 40 8.19 9.32 -11.81
C PRO A 40 8.31 10.77 -12.32
N PRO A 41 9.43 11.17 -12.95
CA PRO A 41 9.63 12.53 -13.43
C PRO A 41 8.49 13.02 -14.34
N VAL A 42 7.93 12.13 -15.16
CA VAL A 42 6.77 12.44 -16.01
C VAL A 42 5.53 12.91 -15.22
N ILE A 43 5.31 12.39 -14.01
CA ILE A 43 4.20 12.80 -13.14
C ILE A 43 4.51 14.14 -12.47
N VAL A 44 5.75 14.34 -12.03
CA VAL A 44 6.18 15.61 -11.41
C VAL A 44 6.11 16.76 -12.43
N GLU A 45 6.59 16.54 -13.66
CA GLU A 45 6.51 17.52 -14.74
C GLU A 45 5.07 17.74 -15.19
N SER A 46 4.25 16.69 -15.24
CA SER A 46 2.81 16.82 -15.48
C SER A 46 2.13 17.73 -14.44
N ALA A 47 2.49 17.58 -13.15
CA ALA A 47 1.97 18.42 -12.07
C ALA A 47 2.47 19.87 -12.18
N LYS A 48 3.73 20.11 -12.54
CA LYS A 48 4.27 21.46 -12.79
C LYS A 48 3.58 22.13 -13.98
N ALA A 49 3.34 21.37 -15.05
CA ALA A 49 2.65 21.81 -16.26
C ALA A 49 1.12 21.94 -16.09
N LYS A 50 0.57 21.69 -14.88
CA LYS A 50 -0.87 21.74 -14.57
C LYS A 50 -1.74 20.88 -15.51
N THR A 51 -1.17 19.79 -16.01
CA THR A 51 -1.90 18.82 -16.85
C THR A 51 -2.72 17.86 -15.98
N LEU A 52 -3.72 17.19 -16.58
CA LEU A 52 -4.60 16.28 -15.86
C LEU A 52 -3.98 14.90 -15.56
N LEU A 53 -2.81 14.57 -16.11
CA LEU A 53 -2.16 13.26 -15.93
C LEU A 53 -1.81 12.98 -14.45
N ALA A 54 -1.17 13.91 -13.76
CA ALA A 54 -0.82 13.78 -12.35
C ALA A 54 -2.04 13.61 -11.41
N PRO A 55 -3.08 14.46 -11.45
CA PRO A 55 -4.25 14.29 -10.59
C PRO A 55 -5.08 13.05 -10.93
N LEU A 56 -5.27 12.71 -12.21
CA LEU A 56 -6.00 11.49 -12.59
C LEU A 56 -5.25 10.23 -12.15
N GLY A 57 -3.93 10.19 -12.35
CA GLY A 57 -3.10 9.09 -11.86
C GLY A 57 -3.17 8.93 -10.34
N THR A 58 -3.18 10.05 -9.61
CA THR A 58 -3.32 10.06 -8.15
C THR A 58 -4.66 9.51 -7.69
N ILE A 59 -5.76 9.96 -8.30
CA ILE A 59 -7.10 9.45 -7.99
C ILE A 59 -7.18 7.96 -8.26
N PHE A 60 -6.63 7.50 -9.39
CA PHE A 60 -6.61 6.09 -9.76
C PHE A 60 -5.86 5.24 -8.73
N VAL A 61 -4.62 5.62 -8.39
CA VAL A 61 -3.80 4.89 -7.41
C VAL A 61 -4.44 4.93 -6.02
N SER A 62 -4.97 6.08 -5.60
CA SER A 62 -5.65 6.21 -4.31
C SER A 62 -6.91 5.35 -4.23
N SER A 63 -7.67 5.27 -5.32
CA SER A 63 -8.86 4.42 -5.41
C SER A 63 -8.50 2.94 -5.28
N ILE A 64 -7.38 2.50 -5.89
CA ILE A 64 -6.87 1.13 -5.71
C ILE A 64 -6.59 0.89 -4.23
N PHE A 65 -5.85 1.75 -3.54
CA PHE A 65 -5.56 1.56 -2.11
C PHE A 65 -6.81 1.53 -1.23
N LEU A 66 -7.82 2.35 -1.52
CA LEU A 66 -9.11 2.29 -0.82
C LEU A 66 -9.84 0.97 -1.04
N VAL A 67 -9.84 0.46 -2.28
CA VAL A 67 -10.40 -0.86 -2.59
C VAL A 67 -9.65 -1.95 -1.82
N LEU A 68 -8.31 -1.92 -1.79
CA LEU A 68 -7.51 -2.88 -1.04
C LEU A 68 -7.73 -2.79 0.48
N SER A 69 -7.94 -1.58 1.01
CA SER A 69 -8.35 -1.35 2.39
C SER A 69 -9.71 -2.00 2.69
N ALA A 70 -10.68 -1.89 1.78
CA ALA A 70 -11.96 -2.59 1.90
C ALA A 70 -11.81 -4.13 1.84
N TYR A 71 -10.90 -4.66 1.02
CA TYR A 71 -10.57 -6.09 1.01
C TYR A 71 -9.95 -6.56 2.34
N ALA A 72 -9.08 -5.75 2.96
CA ALA A 72 -8.54 -6.06 4.29
C ALA A 72 -9.64 -6.12 5.36
N LEU A 73 -10.56 -5.15 5.36
CA LEU A 73 -11.75 -5.13 6.24
C LEU A 73 -12.67 -6.33 6.02
N SER A 74 -12.87 -6.74 4.76
CA SER A 74 -13.63 -7.94 4.39
C SER A 74 -12.94 -9.22 4.88
N GLY A 75 -11.60 -9.25 4.83
CA GLY A 75 -10.77 -10.30 5.43
C GLY A 75 -10.94 -10.37 6.95
N ALA A 76 -11.00 -9.21 7.60
CA ALA A 76 -11.20 -9.04 9.03
C ALA A 76 -12.64 -9.35 9.49
N GLY A 77 -13.57 -9.60 8.56
CA GLY A 77 -14.97 -9.89 8.87
C GLY A 77 -15.80 -8.69 9.35
N ILE A 78 -15.29 -7.46 9.17
CA ILE A 78 -15.98 -6.21 9.52
C ILE A 78 -16.96 -5.81 8.40
N VAL A 79 -16.59 -6.05 7.15
CA VAL A 79 -17.40 -5.78 5.95
C VAL A 79 -17.87 -7.09 5.33
N ARG A 80 -18.98 -7.05 4.56
CA ARG A 80 -19.48 -8.19 3.80
C ARG A 80 -18.36 -8.82 2.95
N LYS A 81 -18.42 -10.14 2.81
CA LYS A 81 -17.44 -10.91 2.05
C LYS A 81 -17.44 -10.47 0.58
N LEU A 82 -16.34 -9.88 0.13
CA LEU A 82 -16.13 -9.45 -1.25
C LEU A 82 -15.77 -10.66 -2.14
N PRO A 83 -16.06 -10.61 -3.45
CA PRO A 83 -15.65 -11.65 -4.40
C PRO A 83 -14.12 -11.76 -4.44
N LEU A 84 -13.59 -12.97 -4.70
CA LEU A 84 -12.14 -13.21 -4.87
C LEU A 84 -11.25 -12.78 -3.69
N LEU A 85 -11.82 -12.63 -2.48
CA LEU A 85 -11.13 -12.15 -1.28
C LEU A 85 -9.79 -12.85 -1.01
N LYS A 86 -9.75 -14.19 -1.09
CA LYS A 86 -8.51 -14.95 -0.88
C LYS A 86 -7.43 -14.54 -1.89
N LEU A 87 -7.78 -14.52 -3.18
CA LEU A 87 -6.86 -14.25 -4.27
C LEU A 87 -6.31 -12.82 -4.18
N ILE A 88 -7.17 -11.84 -3.91
CA ILE A 88 -6.76 -10.43 -3.82
C ILE A 88 -5.90 -10.19 -2.58
N VAL A 89 -6.28 -10.71 -1.41
CA VAL A 89 -5.51 -10.51 -0.18
C VAL A 89 -4.13 -11.16 -0.27
N TYR A 90 -4.03 -12.39 -0.78
CA TYR A 90 -2.73 -13.02 -1.00
C TYR A 90 -1.93 -12.31 -2.10
N GLY A 91 -2.56 -11.92 -3.21
CA GLY A 91 -1.90 -11.21 -4.31
C GLY A 91 -1.31 -9.87 -3.87
N VAL A 92 -2.09 -9.07 -3.14
CA VAL A 92 -1.64 -7.79 -2.58
C VAL A 92 -0.58 -7.99 -1.52
N GLY A 93 -0.75 -8.98 -0.63
CA GLY A 93 0.27 -9.32 0.36
C GLY A 93 1.62 -9.63 -0.29
N THR A 94 1.62 -10.48 -1.33
CA THR A 94 2.81 -10.79 -2.12
C THR A 94 3.38 -9.56 -2.82
N LEU A 95 2.54 -8.73 -3.45
CA LEU A 95 2.99 -7.50 -4.11
C LEU A 95 3.64 -6.52 -3.13
N CYS A 96 3.08 -6.38 -1.92
CA CYS A 96 3.64 -5.54 -0.87
C CYS A 96 4.98 -6.10 -0.35
N ILE A 97 5.10 -7.42 -0.23
CA ILE A 97 6.37 -8.09 0.11
C ILE A 97 7.42 -7.82 -0.97
N ILE A 98 7.09 -8.04 -2.25
CA ILE A 98 7.98 -7.76 -3.37
C ILE A 98 8.42 -6.29 -3.33
N ARG A 99 7.46 -5.37 -3.19
CA ARG A 99 7.72 -3.92 -3.09
C ARG A 99 8.62 -3.56 -1.90
N GLY A 100 8.52 -4.27 -0.79
CA GLY A 100 9.36 -4.04 0.39
C GLY A 100 10.77 -4.64 0.27
N ILE A 101 10.90 -5.78 -0.42
CA ILE A 101 12.19 -6.47 -0.64
C ILE A 101 13.05 -5.72 -1.67
N LEU A 102 12.46 -5.12 -2.71
CA LEU A 102 13.22 -4.44 -3.76
C LEU A 102 14.17 -3.34 -3.23
N PRO A 103 13.71 -2.37 -2.38
CA PRO A 103 14.58 -1.42 -1.69
C PRO A 103 15.67 -2.07 -0.84
N LEU A 104 15.33 -3.16 -0.14
CA LEU A 104 16.24 -3.84 0.77
C LEU A 104 17.37 -4.53 -0.02
N GLN A 105 17.03 -5.19 -1.12
CA GLN A 105 17.99 -5.81 -2.03
C GLN A 105 18.88 -4.75 -2.70
N LEU A 106 18.30 -3.62 -3.11
CA LEU A 106 19.06 -2.54 -3.72
C LEU A 106 20.03 -1.92 -2.72
N TRP A 107 19.61 -1.72 -1.47
CA TRP A 107 20.47 -1.22 -0.40
C TRP A 107 21.62 -2.19 -0.09
N LEU A 108 21.38 -3.51 -0.08
CA LEU A 108 22.43 -4.50 0.13
C LEU A 108 23.48 -4.53 -0.98
N ARG A 109 23.10 -4.18 -2.22
CA ARG A 109 24.00 -4.20 -3.38
C ARG A 109 24.68 -2.85 -3.65
N HIS A 110 23.97 -1.75 -3.44
CA HIS A 110 24.40 -0.38 -3.73
C HIS A 110 23.91 0.56 -2.62
N GLN A 111 24.61 0.56 -1.49
CA GLN A 111 24.24 1.36 -0.32
C GLN A 111 24.17 2.87 -0.60
N GLU A 112 24.99 3.38 -1.53
CA GLU A 112 25.08 4.82 -1.82
C GLU A 112 23.92 5.38 -2.64
N GLU A 113 23.16 4.54 -3.34
CA GLU A 113 22.06 4.99 -4.20
C GLU A 113 20.69 4.98 -3.52
N VAL A 114 20.59 4.41 -2.30
CA VAL A 114 19.31 4.23 -1.61
C VAL A 114 19.16 5.21 -0.46
N SER A 115 18.25 6.18 -0.61
CA SER A 115 17.88 7.09 0.47
C SER A 115 17.29 6.33 1.66
N LYS A 116 17.62 6.76 2.89
CA LYS A 116 17.06 6.22 4.14
C LYS A 116 15.53 6.17 4.10
N PHE A 117 14.90 7.14 3.44
CA PHE A 117 13.44 7.20 3.27
C PHE A 117 12.90 6.00 2.46
N VAL A 118 13.56 5.65 1.36
CA VAL A 118 13.18 4.52 0.49
C VAL A 118 13.23 3.21 1.28
N LEU A 119 14.26 3.05 2.12
CA LEU A 119 14.44 1.86 2.95
C LEU A 119 13.35 1.76 4.03
N VAL A 120 13.04 2.85 4.74
CA VAL A 120 11.97 2.89 5.74
C VAL A 120 10.62 2.56 5.11
N VAL A 121 10.30 3.17 3.97
CA VAL A 121 9.07 2.88 3.23
C VAL A 121 9.05 1.42 2.78
N GLY A 122 10.16 0.87 2.27
CA GLY A 122 10.28 -0.54 1.90
C GLY A 122 9.98 -1.50 3.06
N VAL A 123 10.60 -1.27 4.22
CA VAL A 123 10.34 -2.08 5.43
C VAL A 123 8.88 -1.97 5.87
N ALA A 124 8.28 -0.77 5.81
CA ALA A 124 6.87 -0.60 6.11
C ALA A 124 5.97 -1.42 5.16
N TRP A 125 6.24 -1.41 3.85
CA TRP A 125 5.51 -2.23 2.87
C TRP A 125 5.69 -3.73 3.10
N LEU A 126 6.88 -4.17 3.52
CA LEU A 126 7.14 -5.55 3.88
C LEU A 126 6.27 -5.99 5.08
N ILE A 127 6.24 -5.19 6.14
CA ILE A 127 5.41 -5.44 7.33
C ILE A 127 3.93 -5.51 6.94
N VAL A 128 3.47 -4.58 6.10
CA VAL A 128 2.08 -4.57 5.61
C VAL A 128 1.75 -5.83 4.82
N GLY A 129 2.64 -6.27 3.93
CA GLY A 129 2.47 -7.51 3.18
C GLY A 129 2.36 -8.74 4.07
N LEU A 130 3.18 -8.81 5.12
CA LEU A 130 3.09 -9.86 6.14
C LEU A 130 1.77 -9.78 6.93
N CYS A 131 1.32 -8.58 7.31
CA CYS A 131 0.04 -8.37 7.96
C CYS A 131 -1.15 -8.87 7.11
N PHE A 132 -1.12 -8.66 5.79
CA PHE A 132 -2.14 -9.18 4.88
C PHE A 132 -2.15 -10.71 4.86
N ILE A 133 -0.99 -11.35 4.60
CA ILE A 133 -0.90 -12.81 4.45
C ILE A 133 -1.17 -13.51 5.79
N VAL A 134 -0.46 -13.13 6.85
CA VAL A 134 -0.56 -13.76 8.17
C VAL A 134 -1.90 -13.44 8.80
N GLY A 135 -2.34 -12.17 8.76
CA GLY A 135 -3.62 -11.75 9.30
C GLY A 135 -4.79 -12.51 8.66
N PHE A 136 -4.77 -12.64 7.33
CA PHE A 136 -5.79 -13.39 6.61
C PHE A 136 -5.74 -14.90 6.89
N ARG A 137 -4.56 -15.52 6.91
CA ARG A 137 -4.39 -16.94 7.25
C ARG A 137 -4.93 -17.22 8.65
N VAL A 138 -4.51 -16.44 9.65
CA VAL A 138 -4.91 -16.60 11.05
C VAL A 138 -6.40 -16.32 11.27
N ALA A 139 -6.97 -15.33 10.56
CA ALA A 139 -8.40 -15.02 10.63
C ALA A 139 -9.27 -16.11 9.95
N SER A 140 -8.75 -16.76 8.90
CA SER A 140 -9.47 -17.78 8.13
C SER A 140 -9.36 -19.20 8.71
N THR A 141 -8.32 -19.53 9.49
CA THR A 141 -8.20 -20.83 10.17
C THR A 141 -9.31 -21.10 11.20
N LYS A 142 -9.93 -20.07 11.80
CA LYS A 142 -11.09 -20.22 12.72
C LYS A 142 -12.45 -20.02 12.03
N ARG A 143 -12.50 -20.07 10.70
CA ARG A 143 -13.73 -19.93 9.90
C ARG A 143 -14.25 -21.28 9.40
N VAL A 144 -13.57 -22.38 9.74
CA VAL A 144 -13.97 -23.78 9.54
C VAL A 144 -14.52 -24.31 10.86
#